data_AF-A0A932A4C3-F1
#
_entry.id   AF-A0A932A4C3-F1
#
_cell.length_a   1.000
_cell.length_b   1.000
_cell.length_c   1.000
_cell.angle_alpha   90.00
_cell.angle_beta   90.00
_cell.angle_gamma   90.00
#
_symmetry.space_group_name_H-M   'P 1'
#
loop_
_entity.id
_entity.type
_entity.pdbx_description
1 polymer ?
#
loop_
_entity_poly.entity_id
_entity_poly.type
_entity_poly.pdbx_seq_one_letter_code
_entity_poly.pdbx_strand_id
1 'polypeptide(L)'
;MEKIGRWLTILSPAIVVGILIGAYPGYKAYEYMWKDARFCMTCHQHDYASLSWKNSIHGRVTTCHDCHHQPLHQYAEEIVVLLTQKEIYPKSMKHIPYVTKNLCESCHIDHPHDTSSISGPFAGKNLKDIPKINKTRLHALHLSKETDAPLPRLFNLLKDDTTQFGKFRSETHPNARSSKKRHLACVDCHGGIPNRAHNFSATDASCINCHEKIAKHPTKLQKTFGCRNCHFTEFFIE
;
A
#
# COMPACT_ATOMS: atom_id res chain seq x y z
N MET A 1 -1.12 -35.21 -40.88
CA MET A 1 0.06 -34.80 -40.06
C MET A 1 1.13 -34.11 -40.90
N GLU A 2 1.42 -34.59 -42.12
CA GLU A 2 2.45 -34.03 -43.03
C GLU A 2 2.27 -32.54 -43.41
N LYS A 3 1.03 -32.10 -43.68
CA LYS A 3 0.71 -30.69 -43.99
C LYS A 3 1.02 -29.72 -42.84
N ILE A 4 0.87 -30.17 -41.59
CA ILE A 4 1.12 -29.32 -40.40
C ILE A 4 2.63 -29.10 -40.22
N GLY A 5 3.45 -30.13 -40.46
CA GLY A 5 4.91 -30.01 -40.41
C GLY A 5 5.49 -29.03 -41.43
N ARG A 6 4.90 -28.98 -42.64
CA ARG A 6 5.32 -28.05 -43.71
C ARG A 6 4.99 -26.58 -43.40
N TRP A 7 3.84 -26.32 -42.78
CA TRP A 7 3.48 -24.95 -42.36
C TRP A 7 4.34 -24.46 -41.19
N LEU A 8 4.63 -25.33 -40.21
CA LEU A 8 5.51 -25.01 -39.09
C LEU A 8 6.93 -24.65 -39.52
N THR A 9 7.49 -25.37 -40.51
CA THR A 9 8.83 -25.07 -41.04
C THR A 9 8.87 -23.75 -41.80
N ILE A 10 7.83 -23.42 -42.56
CA ILE A 10 7.73 -22.15 -43.30
C ILE A 10 7.54 -20.95 -42.34
N LEU A 11 6.75 -21.11 -41.29
CA LEU A 11 6.44 -20.03 -40.34
C LEU A 11 7.50 -19.86 -39.24
N SER A 12 8.31 -20.88 -38.98
CA SER A 12 9.35 -20.90 -37.94
C SER A 12 10.26 -19.65 -37.97
N PRO A 13 10.88 -19.25 -39.10
CA PRO A 13 11.77 -18.09 -39.14
C PRO A 13 11.05 -16.79 -38.78
N ALA A 14 9.82 -16.61 -39.26
CA ALA A 14 9.03 -15.42 -38.96
C ALA A 14 8.63 -15.35 -37.47
N ILE A 15 8.29 -16.49 -36.86
CA ILE A 15 8.00 -16.58 -35.42
C ILE A 15 9.25 -16.25 -34.60
N VAL A 16 10.41 -16.83 -34.95
CA VAL A 16 11.67 -16.59 -34.24
C VAL A 16 12.06 -15.12 -34.34
N VAL A 17 12.03 -14.53 -35.54
CA VAL A 17 12.30 -13.10 -35.74
C VAL A 17 11.30 -12.24 -34.98
N GLY A 18 10.01 -12.56 -35.02
CA GLY A 18 8.98 -11.86 -34.26
C GLY A 18 9.20 -11.91 -32.75
N ILE A 19 9.58 -13.07 -32.21
CA ILE A 19 9.93 -13.22 -30.79
C ILE A 19 11.16 -12.39 -30.44
N LEU A 20 12.22 -12.43 -31.26
CA LEU A 20 13.44 -11.67 -30.99
C LEU A 20 13.20 -10.15 -31.03
N ILE A 21 12.44 -9.69 -32.02
CA ILE A 21 12.06 -8.28 -32.17
C ILE A 21 11.13 -7.86 -31.03
N GLY A 22 10.20 -8.71 -30.60
CA GLY A 22 9.22 -8.39 -29.56
C GLY A 22 9.74 -8.53 -28.13
N ALA A 23 10.62 -9.50 -27.88
CA ALA A 23 11.05 -9.86 -26.52
C ALA A 23 11.84 -8.75 -25.85
N TYR A 24 12.80 -8.11 -26.55
CA TYR A 24 13.61 -7.06 -25.94
C TYR A 24 12.81 -5.77 -25.65
N PRO A 25 12.04 -5.19 -26.60
CA PRO A 25 11.16 -4.07 -26.32
C PRO A 25 10.09 -4.40 -25.28
N GLY A 26 9.51 -5.61 -25.34
CA GLY A 26 8.53 -6.08 -24.36
C GLY A 26 9.13 -6.16 -22.95
N TYR A 27 10.35 -6.67 -22.83
CA TYR A 27 11.10 -6.69 -21.57
C TYR A 27 11.37 -5.27 -21.05
N LYS A 28 11.76 -4.33 -21.92
CA LYS A 28 12.00 -2.93 -21.53
C LYS A 28 10.73 -2.20 -21.13
N ALA A 29 9.62 -2.45 -21.82
CA ALA A 29 8.31 -1.96 -21.42
C ALA A 29 7.92 -2.51 -20.04
N TYR A 30 8.07 -3.81 -19.83
CA TYR A 30 7.85 -4.44 -18.53
C TYR A 30 8.74 -3.84 -17.44
N GLU A 31 10.03 -3.62 -17.72
CA GLU A 31 10.98 -3.02 -16.78
C GLU A 31 10.57 -1.59 -16.41
N TYR A 32 10.19 -0.76 -17.38
CA TYR A 32 9.68 0.59 -17.14
C TYR A 32 8.39 0.59 -16.33
N MET A 33 7.42 -0.25 -16.72
CA MET A 33 6.15 -0.36 -16.00
C MET A 33 6.39 -0.84 -14.57
N TRP A 34 7.22 -1.87 -14.37
CA TRP A 34 7.34 -2.54 -13.08
C TRP A 34 8.33 -1.89 -12.13
N LYS A 35 9.44 -1.35 -12.64
CA LYS A 35 10.57 -0.88 -11.82
C LYS A 35 10.76 0.63 -11.82
N ASP A 36 9.94 1.39 -12.55
CA ASP A 36 10.05 2.84 -12.63
C ASP A 36 8.75 3.52 -12.19
N ALA A 37 8.81 4.26 -11.08
CA ALA A 37 7.67 5.01 -10.58
C ALA A 37 7.14 6.05 -11.58
N ARG A 38 7.96 6.49 -12.56
CA ARG A 38 7.53 7.41 -13.62
C ARG A 38 6.37 6.86 -14.42
N PHE A 39 6.26 5.55 -14.59
CA PHE A 39 5.11 4.93 -15.26
C PHE A 39 3.81 5.25 -14.54
N CYS A 40 3.73 5.02 -13.22
CA CYS A 40 2.52 5.30 -12.45
C CYS A 40 2.20 6.81 -12.39
N MET A 41 3.25 7.64 -12.38
CA MET A 41 3.14 9.11 -12.34
C MET A 41 2.69 9.74 -13.68
N THR A 42 2.61 8.99 -14.78
CA THR A 42 2.07 9.56 -16.04
C THR A 42 0.55 9.69 -16.03
N CYS A 43 -0.13 9.09 -15.05
CA CYS A 43 -1.58 9.14 -14.93
C CYS A 43 -1.99 10.06 -13.78
N HIS A 44 -2.74 11.13 -14.09
CA HIS A 44 -3.21 12.12 -13.11
C HIS A 44 -4.04 11.49 -11.97
N GLN A 45 -4.65 10.34 -12.23
CA GLN A 45 -5.37 9.55 -11.24
C GLN A 45 -4.50 9.21 -10.03
N HIS A 46 -3.19 9.09 -10.22
CA HIS A 46 -2.24 8.78 -9.16
C HIS A 46 -1.59 10.02 -8.53
N ASP A 47 -1.96 11.25 -8.90
CA ASP A 47 -1.27 12.46 -8.44
C ASP A 47 -1.24 12.58 -6.91
N TYR A 48 -2.36 12.30 -6.25
CA TYR A 48 -2.44 12.39 -4.79
C TYR A 48 -1.47 11.41 -4.09
N ALA A 49 -1.41 10.17 -4.59
CA ALA A 49 -0.56 9.11 -4.09
C ALA A 49 0.90 9.41 -4.41
N SER A 50 1.17 9.84 -5.65
CA SER A 50 2.50 10.15 -6.17
C SER A 50 3.11 11.33 -5.44
N LEU A 51 2.34 12.38 -5.16
CA LEU A 51 2.81 13.53 -4.38
C LEU A 51 3.15 13.12 -2.94
N SER A 52 2.28 12.33 -2.30
CA SER A 52 2.50 11.86 -0.93
C SER A 52 3.72 10.93 -0.83
N TRP A 53 3.86 10.01 -1.78
CA TRP A 53 5.01 9.12 -1.88
C TRP A 53 6.30 9.89 -2.16
N LYS A 54 6.31 10.80 -3.15
CA LYS A 54 7.47 11.62 -3.52
C LYS A 54 7.96 12.49 -2.36
N ASN A 55 7.05 12.99 -1.53
CA ASN A 55 7.37 13.80 -0.36
C ASN A 55 7.80 12.97 0.87
N SER A 56 7.75 11.63 0.79
CA SER A 56 8.17 10.73 1.88
C SER A 56 9.58 10.18 1.66
N ILE A 57 10.13 9.51 2.67
CA ILE A 57 11.41 8.80 2.54
C ILE A 57 11.34 7.68 1.50
N HIS A 58 10.18 7.04 1.35
CA HIS A 58 9.95 5.99 0.34
C HIS A 58 10.08 6.53 -1.08
N GLY A 59 9.71 7.79 -1.33
CA GLY A 59 9.90 8.47 -2.62
C GLY A 59 11.34 8.52 -3.13
N ARG A 60 12.31 8.36 -2.21
CA ARG A 60 13.75 8.40 -2.50
C ARG A 60 14.35 7.03 -2.70
N VAL A 61 13.73 5.98 -2.17
CA VAL A 61 14.35 4.65 -2.07
C VAL A 61 13.51 3.51 -2.65
N THR A 62 12.20 3.68 -2.85
CA THR A 62 11.31 2.68 -3.44
C THR A 62 10.75 3.15 -4.80
N THR A 63 9.90 2.33 -5.38
CA THR A 63 8.99 2.59 -6.50
C THR A 63 7.55 2.31 -6.05
N CYS A 64 6.55 2.61 -6.89
CA CYS A 64 5.15 2.31 -6.57
C CYS A 64 4.92 0.80 -6.41
N HIS A 65 5.53 -0.02 -7.28
CA HIS A 65 5.36 -1.47 -7.27
C HIS A 65 6.17 -2.20 -6.19
N ASP A 66 7.06 -1.52 -5.45
CA ASP A 66 7.59 -2.08 -4.20
C ASP A 66 6.51 -2.24 -3.13
N CYS A 67 5.45 -1.42 -3.22
CA CYS A 67 4.30 -1.45 -2.32
C CYS A 67 3.05 -2.06 -2.98
N HIS A 68 2.86 -1.86 -4.28
CA HIS A 68 1.67 -2.27 -5.01
C HIS A 68 1.94 -3.44 -5.93
N HIS A 69 1.77 -4.64 -5.41
CA HIS A 69 1.87 -5.86 -6.21
C HIS A 69 0.52 -6.17 -6.83
N GLN A 70 0.27 -5.59 -8.00
CA GLN A 70 -0.97 -5.83 -8.71
C GLN A 70 -0.88 -7.13 -9.53
N PRO A 71 -1.86 -8.04 -9.38
CA PRO A 71 -1.94 -9.20 -10.25
C PRO A 71 -2.30 -8.76 -11.68
N LEU A 72 -1.86 -9.53 -12.68
CA LEU A 72 -2.01 -9.20 -14.11
C LEU A 72 -3.45 -8.85 -14.54
N HIS A 73 -4.48 -9.46 -13.94
CA HIS A 73 -5.88 -9.18 -14.27
C HIS A 73 -6.28 -7.73 -13.91
N GLN A 74 -5.71 -7.15 -12.86
CA GLN A 74 -6.04 -5.77 -12.45
C GLN A 74 -5.52 -4.76 -13.47
N TYR A 75 -4.40 -5.02 -14.16
CA TYR A 75 -3.95 -4.15 -15.25
C TYR A 75 -4.96 -4.11 -16.41
N ALA A 76 -5.60 -5.24 -16.73
CA ALA A 76 -6.65 -5.28 -17.74
C ALA A 76 -7.89 -4.48 -17.29
N GLU A 77 -8.29 -4.61 -16.02
CA GLU A 77 -9.37 -3.82 -15.44
C GLU A 77 -9.06 -2.32 -15.47
N GLU A 78 -7.83 -1.92 -15.15
CA GLU A 78 -7.38 -0.53 -15.18
C GLU A 78 -7.40 0.05 -16.59
N ILE A 79 -7.01 -0.71 -17.61
CA ILE A 79 -7.13 -0.28 -19.01
C ILE A 79 -8.60 -0.03 -19.35
N VAL A 80 -9.51 -0.93 -18.94
CA VAL A 80 -10.95 -0.73 -19.17
C VAL A 80 -11.45 0.52 -18.43
N VAL A 81 -11.06 0.72 -17.18
CA VAL A 81 -11.43 1.92 -16.40
C VAL A 81 -10.88 3.18 -17.06
N LEU A 82 -9.63 3.19 -17.49
CA LEU A 82 -8.99 4.32 -18.19
C LEU A 82 -9.73 4.69 -19.48
N LEU A 83 -10.19 3.68 -20.24
CA LEU A 83 -10.91 3.90 -21.50
C LEU A 83 -12.39 4.28 -21.32
N THR A 84 -13.00 3.90 -20.20
CA THR A 84 -14.47 4.03 -20.02
C THR A 84 -14.89 5.08 -19.00
N GLN A 85 -14.03 5.45 -18.05
CA GLN A 85 -14.39 6.34 -16.96
C GLN A 85 -14.15 7.81 -17.32
N LYS A 86 -15.24 8.58 -17.44
CA LYS A 86 -15.21 10.02 -17.81
C LYS A 86 -14.77 10.96 -16.68
N GLU A 87 -14.96 10.58 -15.42
CA GLU A 87 -14.63 11.41 -14.26
C GLU A 87 -13.76 10.63 -13.27
N ILE A 88 -12.52 11.05 -13.13
CA ILE A 88 -11.55 10.43 -12.22
C ILE A 88 -10.93 11.51 -11.33
N TYR A 89 -11.60 11.78 -10.20
CA TYR A 89 -11.12 12.62 -9.10
C TYR A 89 -11.31 11.80 -7.82
N PRO A 90 -10.52 11.95 -6.74
CA PRO A 90 -10.25 10.88 -5.76
C PRO A 90 -11.46 10.33 -4.99
N LYS A 91 -12.66 10.90 -5.18
CA LYS A 91 -13.95 10.38 -4.70
C LYS A 91 -14.65 9.41 -5.67
N SER A 92 -14.16 9.20 -6.89
CA SER A 92 -14.72 8.27 -7.90
C SER A 92 -13.74 7.16 -8.31
N MET A 93 -12.60 7.08 -7.64
CA MET A 93 -11.56 6.08 -7.88
C MET A 93 -12.08 4.69 -7.48
N LYS A 94 -12.39 3.87 -8.48
CA LYS A 94 -12.86 2.48 -8.29
C LYS A 94 -11.73 1.52 -7.93
N HIS A 95 -10.48 1.92 -8.15
CA HIS A 95 -9.30 1.12 -7.88
C HIS A 95 -8.74 1.46 -6.48
N ILE A 96 -8.87 0.53 -5.54
CA ILE A 96 -8.13 0.56 -4.28
C ILE A 96 -6.92 -0.34 -4.47
N PRO A 97 -5.71 0.21 -4.43
CA PRO A 97 -4.54 -0.58 -4.76
C PRO A 97 -4.28 -1.62 -3.67
N TYR A 98 -4.02 -2.85 -4.11
CA TYR A 98 -3.85 -3.99 -3.23
C TYR A 98 -2.47 -3.93 -2.57
N VAL A 99 -2.46 -3.67 -1.26
CA VAL A 99 -1.27 -3.80 -0.41
C VAL A 99 -1.50 -5.01 0.49
N THR A 100 -0.58 -5.97 0.46
CA THR A 100 -0.69 -7.12 1.35
C THR A 100 -0.41 -6.70 2.79
N LYS A 101 -1.03 -7.41 3.74
CA LYS A 101 -0.92 -7.09 5.17
C LYS A 101 0.53 -7.05 5.66
N ASN A 102 1.38 -7.92 5.13
CA ASN A 102 2.73 -8.16 5.63
C ASN A 102 3.80 -7.49 4.74
N LEU A 103 3.41 -6.58 3.84
CA LEU A 103 4.38 -5.97 2.93
C LEU A 103 5.38 -5.09 3.66
N CYS A 104 4.93 -4.26 4.58
CA CYS A 104 5.83 -3.41 5.37
C CYS A 104 6.83 -4.25 6.18
N GLU A 105 6.39 -5.43 6.63
CA GLU A 105 7.20 -6.36 7.40
C GLU A 105 8.35 -6.94 6.59
N SER A 106 8.24 -6.99 5.25
CA SER A 106 9.30 -7.49 4.36
C SER A 106 10.57 -6.62 4.39
N CYS A 107 10.45 -5.36 4.83
CA CYS A 107 11.56 -4.42 4.91
C CYS A 107 11.86 -3.96 6.34
N HIS A 108 10.85 -3.80 7.20
CA HIS A 108 11.00 -3.14 8.51
C HIS A 108 11.09 -4.08 9.71
N ILE A 109 11.09 -5.40 9.51
CA ILE A 109 11.31 -6.40 10.58
C ILE A 109 12.64 -7.14 10.33
N ASP A 110 13.28 -7.61 11.40
CA ASP A 110 14.61 -8.28 11.33
C ASP A 110 14.62 -9.55 10.46
N HIS A 111 13.52 -10.32 10.46
CA HIS A 111 13.40 -11.60 9.74
C HIS A 111 12.22 -11.57 8.75
N PRO A 112 12.32 -10.76 7.68
CA PRO A 112 11.20 -10.48 6.78
C PRO A 112 10.75 -11.71 5.97
N HIS A 113 11.66 -12.63 5.67
CA HIS A 113 11.36 -13.83 4.89
C HIS A 113 10.51 -14.85 5.65
N ASP A 114 10.44 -14.74 6.98
CA ASP A 114 9.55 -15.56 7.80
C ASP A 114 8.10 -15.05 7.74
N THR A 115 7.89 -13.78 7.36
CA THR A 115 6.57 -13.11 7.42
C THR A 115 6.04 -12.63 6.07
N SER A 116 6.88 -12.51 5.03
CA SER A 116 6.50 -12.03 3.71
C SER A 116 7.32 -12.63 2.57
N SER A 117 6.65 -13.13 1.53
CA SER A 117 7.24 -13.70 0.32
C SER A 117 7.42 -12.68 -0.82
N ILE A 118 7.19 -11.40 -0.54
CA ILE A 118 6.96 -10.42 -1.60
C ILE A 118 8.27 -9.84 -2.09
N SER A 119 8.75 -10.39 -3.21
CA SER A 119 9.85 -9.87 -4.01
C SER A 119 9.37 -8.71 -4.89
N GLY A 120 9.29 -7.51 -4.32
CA GLY A 120 9.19 -6.26 -5.08
C GLY A 120 10.54 -5.88 -5.73
N PRO A 121 10.58 -4.84 -6.60
CA PRO A 121 11.81 -4.34 -7.23
C PRO A 121 12.92 -3.86 -6.28
N PHE A 122 12.74 -3.95 -4.96
CA PHE A 122 13.79 -3.89 -3.95
C PHE A 122 14.82 -5.05 -4.02
N ALA A 123 14.65 -5.98 -4.97
CA ALA A 123 15.62 -7.00 -5.30
C ALA A 123 17.03 -6.41 -5.51
N GLY A 124 17.93 -6.68 -4.55
CA GLY A 124 19.34 -6.28 -4.63
C GLY A 124 19.76 -5.12 -3.72
N LYS A 125 18.86 -4.50 -2.95
CA LYS A 125 19.25 -3.53 -1.92
C LYS A 125 19.56 -4.22 -0.59
N ASN A 126 20.52 -3.67 0.16
CA ASN A 126 20.89 -4.18 1.47
C ASN A 126 19.77 -3.90 2.49
N LEU A 127 18.80 -4.81 2.60
CA LEU A 127 17.69 -4.73 3.57
C LEU A 127 18.15 -4.58 5.02
N LYS A 128 19.43 -4.81 5.30
CA LYS A 128 20.06 -4.58 6.62
C LYS A 128 20.17 -3.11 6.97
N ASP A 129 20.24 -2.22 5.98
CA ASP A 129 20.39 -0.78 6.17
C ASP A 129 19.05 -0.07 6.38
N ILE A 130 17.93 -0.81 6.24
CA ILE A 130 16.59 -0.28 6.49
C ILE A 130 16.30 -0.33 7.99
N PRO A 131 15.80 0.77 8.61
CA PRO A 131 15.40 0.79 10.00
C PRO A 131 14.44 -0.34 10.37
N LYS A 132 14.83 -1.12 11.38
CA LYS A 132 14.05 -2.23 11.92
C LYS A 132 13.23 -1.74 13.10
N ILE A 133 11.92 -1.69 12.92
CA ILE A 133 11.01 -1.03 13.87
C ILE A 133 10.52 -1.97 14.97
N ASN A 134 10.59 -3.29 14.76
CA ASN A 134 10.10 -4.29 15.72
C ASN A 134 10.85 -4.28 17.06
N LYS A 135 12.00 -3.62 17.15
CA LYS A 135 12.75 -3.43 18.39
C LYS A 135 12.35 -2.18 19.18
N THR A 136 11.67 -1.23 18.54
CA THR A 136 11.16 -0.05 19.24
C THR A 136 10.02 -0.47 20.18
N ARG A 137 9.90 0.18 21.33
CA ARG A 137 8.95 -0.21 22.37
C ARG A 137 7.52 -0.09 21.88
N LEU A 138 7.22 1.00 21.17
CA LEU A 138 5.85 1.29 20.72
C LEU A 138 5.37 0.23 19.72
N HIS A 139 6.20 -0.13 18.73
CA HIS A 139 5.84 -1.15 17.75
C HIS A 139 5.78 -2.54 18.38
N ALA A 140 6.73 -2.92 19.23
CA ALA A 140 6.68 -4.22 19.92
C ALA A 140 5.39 -4.38 20.75
N LEU A 141 4.97 -3.31 21.44
CA LEU A 141 3.74 -3.33 22.23
C LEU A 141 2.48 -3.46 21.37
N HIS A 142 2.42 -2.82 20.20
CA HIS A 142 1.22 -2.86 19.36
C HIS A 142 1.17 -4.08 18.43
N LEU A 143 2.29 -4.48 17.82
CA LEU A 143 2.34 -5.63 16.92
C LEU A 143 2.01 -6.96 17.63
N SER A 144 2.16 -7.01 18.96
CA SER A 144 1.76 -8.16 19.79
C SER A 144 0.27 -8.17 20.18
N LYS A 145 -0.52 -7.17 19.79
CA LYS A 145 -1.94 -7.08 20.13
C LYS A 145 -2.84 -7.49 18.97
N GLU A 146 -4.05 -7.86 19.34
CA GLU A 146 -5.13 -8.12 18.41
C GLU A 146 -6.08 -6.92 18.35
N THR A 147 -6.75 -6.79 17.22
CA THR A 147 -7.83 -5.85 17.00
C THR A 147 -8.98 -6.54 16.29
N ASP A 148 -10.19 -6.05 16.56
CA ASP A 148 -11.40 -6.30 15.78
C ASP A 148 -11.68 -5.14 14.81
N ALA A 149 -10.80 -4.16 14.68
CA ALA A 149 -10.94 -3.12 13.67
C ALA A 149 -10.82 -3.74 12.25
N PRO A 150 -11.74 -3.43 11.33
CA PRO A 150 -11.64 -3.88 9.94
C PRO A 150 -10.41 -3.25 9.25
N LEU A 151 -9.81 -3.99 8.32
CA LEU A 151 -8.72 -3.46 7.49
C LEU A 151 -9.24 -2.36 6.55
N PRO A 152 -8.43 -1.34 6.21
CA PRO A 152 -8.84 -0.26 5.29
C PRO A 152 -9.41 -0.76 3.96
N ARG A 153 -8.90 -1.87 3.42
CA ARG A 153 -9.39 -2.50 2.18
C ARG A 153 -10.86 -2.94 2.20
N LEU A 154 -11.45 -3.10 3.38
CA LEU A 154 -12.85 -3.52 3.53
C LEU A 154 -13.82 -2.33 3.39
N PHE A 155 -13.31 -1.11 3.42
CA PHE A 155 -14.12 0.09 3.25
C PHE A 155 -14.27 0.43 1.79
N ASN A 156 -15.51 0.70 1.40
CA ASN A 156 -15.80 1.33 0.14
C ASN A 156 -15.68 2.85 0.33
N LEU A 157 -14.51 3.42 -0.01
CA LEU A 157 -14.25 4.86 0.13
C LEU A 157 -15.27 5.76 -0.61
N LEU A 158 -16.05 5.19 -1.54
CA LEU A 158 -17.10 5.90 -2.29
C LEU A 158 -18.44 5.92 -1.54
N LYS A 159 -18.70 4.93 -0.68
CA LYS A 159 -20.00 4.73 0.00
C LYS A 159 -19.93 4.95 1.51
N ASP A 160 -18.80 4.68 2.12
CA ASP A 160 -18.63 4.70 3.56
C ASP A 160 -18.15 6.09 4.02
N ASP A 161 -18.83 6.64 5.04
CA ASP A 161 -18.40 7.90 5.67
C ASP A 161 -17.12 7.66 6.50
N THR A 162 -15.97 7.82 5.84
CA THR A 162 -14.67 7.71 6.48
C THR A 162 -14.32 8.90 7.37
N THR A 163 -15.11 9.99 7.34
CA THR A 163 -14.82 11.20 8.12
C THR A 163 -15.05 11.02 9.61
N GLN A 164 -15.67 9.91 10.02
CA GLN A 164 -15.92 9.60 11.43
C GLN A 164 -14.72 8.92 12.10
N PHE A 165 -13.83 8.29 11.33
CA PHE A 165 -12.61 7.69 11.87
C PHE A 165 -11.64 8.76 12.32
N GLY A 166 -11.01 8.55 13.47
CA GLY A 166 -9.97 9.43 13.94
C GLY A 166 -10.44 10.80 14.44
N LYS A 167 -11.70 10.90 14.92
CA LYS A 167 -12.19 12.08 15.63
C LYS A 167 -12.43 11.80 17.11
N PHE A 168 -12.06 12.75 17.96
CA PHE A 168 -12.40 12.77 19.38
C PHE A 168 -13.92 12.99 19.56
N ARG A 169 -14.76 11.98 19.28
CA ARG A 169 -16.22 12.00 19.43
C ARG A 169 -16.79 10.66 19.92
N SER A 170 -18.02 10.70 20.42
CA SER A 170 -18.60 9.76 21.40
C SER A 170 -19.34 8.53 20.84
N GLU A 171 -19.53 8.39 19.53
CA GLU A 171 -20.45 7.38 18.99
C GLU A 171 -19.74 6.23 18.27
N THR A 172 -20.17 5.02 18.63
CA THR A 172 -19.73 3.73 18.10
C THR A 172 -19.94 3.64 16.59
N HIS A 173 -18.91 3.24 15.86
CA HIS A 173 -18.94 3.08 14.40
C HIS A 173 -20.07 2.15 13.94
N PRO A 174 -21.07 2.63 13.17
CA PRO A 174 -22.31 1.90 12.90
C PRO A 174 -22.18 0.73 11.91
N ASN A 175 -20.98 0.39 11.45
CA ASN A 175 -20.76 -0.68 10.46
C ASN A 175 -19.52 -1.55 10.76
N ALA A 176 -19.18 -1.75 12.03
CA ALA A 176 -18.26 -2.82 12.44
C ALA A 176 -18.96 -4.20 12.27
N ARG A 177 -19.27 -4.58 11.03
CA ARG A 177 -19.74 -5.93 10.68
C ARG A 177 -18.68 -6.92 11.15
N SER A 178 -18.96 -7.64 12.24
CA SER A 178 -18.33 -8.90 12.68
C SER A 178 -16.91 -9.11 12.12
N SER A 179 -16.00 -8.24 12.50
CA SER A 179 -14.62 -8.33 12.06
C SER A 179 -13.93 -9.39 12.91
N LYS A 180 -13.44 -10.46 12.27
CA LYS A 180 -12.71 -11.53 12.93
C LYS A 180 -11.47 -10.94 13.60
N LYS A 181 -11.25 -11.28 14.87
CA LYS A 181 -10.02 -10.91 15.59
C LYS A 181 -8.79 -11.24 14.73
N ARG A 182 -7.90 -10.26 14.64
CA ARG A 182 -6.65 -10.36 13.88
C ARG A 182 -5.55 -9.59 14.59
N HIS A 183 -4.30 -9.98 14.37
CA HIS A 183 -3.17 -9.15 14.78
C HIS A 183 -3.22 -7.79 14.11
N LEU A 184 -2.83 -6.75 14.86
CA LEU A 184 -2.58 -5.43 14.33
C LEU A 184 -1.54 -5.50 13.20
N ALA A 185 -1.75 -4.69 12.19
CA ALA A 185 -0.89 -4.53 11.03
C ALA A 185 -0.35 -3.11 10.98
N CYS A 186 0.74 -2.90 10.25
CA CYS A 186 1.32 -1.57 10.04
C CYS A 186 0.27 -0.57 9.51
N VAL A 187 -0.62 -1.03 8.63
CA VAL A 187 -1.67 -0.21 8.00
C VAL A 187 -2.77 0.25 8.94
N ASP A 188 -2.88 -0.32 10.15
CA ASP A 188 -3.83 0.15 11.16
C ASP A 188 -3.42 1.51 11.75
N CYS A 189 -2.12 1.78 11.74
CA CYS A 189 -1.54 3.04 12.20
C CYS A 189 -1.10 3.94 11.03
N HIS A 190 -0.38 3.37 10.06
CA HIS A 190 0.23 4.07 8.93
C HIS A 190 -0.64 3.95 7.68
N GLY A 191 -1.08 5.06 7.08
CA GLY A 191 -1.96 4.94 5.92
C GLY A 191 -3.35 4.35 6.22
N GLY A 192 -3.76 4.24 7.50
CA GLY A 192 -5.09 3.76 7.87
C GLY A 192 -6.25 4.54 7.21
N ILE A 193 -7.49 4.15 7.49
CA ILE A 193 -8.71 4.76 6.92
C ILE A 193 -8.66 6.32 6.84
N PRO A 194 -8.27 7.05 7.90
CA PRO A 194 -8.19 8.52 7.83
C PRO A 194 -7.06 9.05 6.93
N ASN A 195 -6.04 8.23 6.66
CA ASN A 195 -4.79 8.57 5.97
C ASN A 195 -4.74 8.05 4.51
N ARG A 196 -5.84 7.46 4.01
CA ARG A 196 -6.03 7.01 2.62
C ARG A 196 -4.85 6.18 2.04
N ALA A 197 -4.24 5.33 2.84
CA ALA A 197 -3.11 4.45 2.48
C ALA A 197 -1.79 5.13 2.09
N HIS A 198 -1.78 6.41 1.67
CA HIS A 198 -0.60 7.07 1.10
C HIS A 198 0.02 8.14 2.01
N ASN A 199 -0.58 8.42 3.17
CA ASN A 199 0.11 9.11 4.25
C ASN A 199 0.76 8.07 5.17
N PHE A 200 2.04 7.82 4.93
CA PHE A 200 2.84 6.82 5.65
C PHE A 200 3.13 7.20 7.11
N SER A 201 2.82 8.42 7.55
CA SER A 201 2.96 8.79 8.95
C SER A 201 1.76 8.27 9.74
N ALA A 202 2.02 7.66 10.90
CA ALA A 202 0.96 7.44 11.88
C ALA A 202 0.41 8.80 12.32
N THR A 203 -0.92 8.93 12.45
CA THR A 203 -1.59 10.16 12.89
C THR A 203 -2.33 9.92 14.19
N ASP A 204 -2.59 10.99 14.96
CA ASP A 204 -3.35 10.87 16.22
C ASP A 204 -4.73 10.26 15.99
N ALA A 205 -5.32 10.53 14.81
CA ALA A 205 -6.52 9.91 14.29
C ALA A 205 -6.45 8.36 14.31
N SER A 206 -5.33 7.77 13.88
CA SER A 206 -5.16 6.32 13.92
C SER A 206 -5.14 5.77 15.35
N CYS A 207 -4.54 6.50 16.30
CA CYS A 207 -4.49 6.07 17.70
C CYS A 207 -5.89 6.00 18.33
N ILE A 208 -6.69 7.03 18.11
CA ILE A 208 -8.00 7.14 18.75
C ILE A 208 -9.05 6.18 18.19
N ASN A 209 -8.80 5.59 17.02
CA ASN A 209 -9.63 4.51 16.47
C ASN A 209 -9.67 3.27 17.38
N CYS A 210 -8.61 3.01 18.15
CA CYS A 210 -8.57 1.90 19.10
C CYS A 210 -8.58 2.39 20.56
N HIS A 211 -8.10 3.60 20.82
CA HIS A 211 -8.06 4.20 22.14
C HIS A 211 -9.29 5.09 22.43
N GLU A 212 -10.50 4.59 22.13
CA GLU A 212 -11.75 5.37 22.23
C GLU A 212 -12.00 5.97 23.62
N LYS A 213 -11.62 5.26 24.69
CA LYS A 213 -11.76 5.77 26.07
C LYS A 213 -10.97 7.07 26.28
N ILE A 214 -9.76 7.14 25.71
CA ILE A 214 -8.93 8.35 25.71
C ILE A 214 -9.54 9.39 24.78
N ALA A 215 -10.10 8.95 23.65
CA ALA A 215 -10.74 9.82 22.67
C ALA A 215 -11.99 10.54 23.21
N LYS A 216 -12.73 9.91 24.12
CA LYS A 216 -13.92 10.48 24.78
C LYS A 216 -13.58 11.55 25.82
N HIS A 217 -12.44 11.40 26.50
CA HIS A 217 -12.01 12.31 27.57
C HIS A 217 -10.54 12.73 27.44
N PRO A 218 -10.14 13.41 26.35
CA PRO A 218 -8.76 13.82 26.17
C PRO A 218 -8.42 14.97 27.13
N THR A 219 -7.25 14.85 27.77
CA THR A 219 -6.67 15.91 28.61
C THR A 219 -6.40 17.17 27.79
N LYS A 220 -6.25 18.32 28.47
CA LYS A 220 -5.85 19.58 27.82
C LYS A 220 -4.55 19.41 27.02
N LEU A 221 -3.58 18.70 27.60
CA LEU A 221 -2.30 18.41 26.95
C LEU A 221 -2.50 17.60 25.65
N GLN A 222 -3.31 16.54 25.68
CA GLN A 222 -3.59 15.73 24.48
C GLN A 222 -4.32 16.52 23.39
N LYS A 223 -5.24 17.42 23.76
CA LYS A 223 -5.89 18.30 22.78
C LYS A 223 -4.93 19.29 22.13
N THR A 224 -3.97 19.81 22.91
CA THR A 224 -3.01 20.81 22.44
C THR A 224 -1.87 20.19 21.63
N PHE A 225 -1.33 19.06 22.06
CA PHE A 225 -0.11 18.47 21.50
C PHE A 225 -0.35 17.16 20.73
N GLY A 226 -1.52 16.53 20.83
CA GLY A 226 -1.75 15.21 20.24
C GLY A 226 -1.07 14.08 21.03
N CYS A 227 -1.34 12.84 20.62
CA CYS A 227 -0.76 11.64 21.22
C CYS A 227 0.72 11.50 20.84
N ARG A 228 1.05 11.81 19.59
CA ARG A 228 2.39 11.58 19.03
C ARG A 228 3.48 12.40 19.73
N ASN A 229 3.21 13.64 20.11
CA ASN A 229 4.24 14.48 20.75
C ASN A 229 4.82 13.89 22.04
N CYS A 230 4.07 13.05 22.77
CA CYS A 230 4.56 12.38 23.98
C CYS A 230 4.93 10.91 23.75
N HIS A 231 4.25 10.21 22.83
CA HIS A 231 4.42 8.76 22.63
C HIS A 231 5.39 8.39 21.51
N PHE A 232 5.76 9.33 20.63
CA PHE A 232 6.68 9.09 19.50
C PHE A 232 8.10 9.57 19.80
N THR A 233 8.47 9.76 21.06
CA THR A 233 9.83 10.17 21.45
C THR A 233 10.91 9.23 20.90
N GLU A 234 10.58 7.96 20.69
CA GLU A 234 11.47 6.96 20.09
C GLU A 234 11.72 7.13 18.58
N PHE A 235 10.92 7.94 17.88
CA PHE A 235 11.09 8.24 16.44
C PHE A 235 11.89 9.52 16.17
N PHE A 236 12.18 10.32 17.20
CA PHE A 236 13.02 11.52 17.08
C PHE A 236 14.51 11.21 17.28
N ILE A 237 14.86 9.94 17.42
CA ILE A 237 16.23 9.46 17.62
C ILE A 237 16.66 8.69 16.36
N GLU A 238 16.68 9.38 15.22
CA GLU A 238 17.45 8.99 14.03
C GLU A 238 18.21 10.21 13.51
#